data_AF-A0A936XT17-F1
#
_entry.id   AF-A0A936XT17-F1
#
_cell.length_a   1.000
_cell.length_b   1.000
_cell.length_c   1.000
_cell.angle_alpha   90.00
_cell.angle_beta   90.00
_cell.angle_gamma   90.00
#
_symmetry.space_group_name_H-M   'P 1'
#
loop_
_entity.id
_entity.type
_entity.pdbx_description
1 polymer ?
#
loop_
_entity_poly.entity_id
_entity_poly.type
_entity_poly.pdbx_seq_one_letter_code
_entity_poly.pdbx_strand_id
1 'polypeptide(L)'
;MLQTTMPDISNARTIAFATDLQDQAGGVAWKPSIRGFIQGDFFLLMKTFPDKSPDVRPGRAYSHVLLIAKKDIDSIVDISSLFKYLPNEVDKSISLAPLNFNPKEVSGITIPNGFQERFNKAIHGFKKANDFKNTIIWVGEENFEQAVLKFWQVLSASEKENLNFGIYFNVVAIPDGKLNFITTPENIESKFLNGGFCLIRRNDTQILTDISEQFLARGKCRFKDKGISRDD
;
A
#
# COMPACT_ATOMS: atom_id res chain seq x y z
N MET A 1 16.74 -10.06 14.15
CA MET A 1 17.14 -11.37 13.56
C MET A 1 16.35 -11.54 12.28
N LEU A 2 17.01 -11.90 11.17
CA LEU A 2 16.36 -12.15 9.88
C LEU A 2 16.01 -13.65 9.78
N GLN A 3 14.75 -13.95 9.47
CA GLN A 3 14.29 -15.28 9.06
C GLN A 3 13.78 -15.18 7.63
N THR A 4 14.15 -16.13 6.77
CA THR A 4 13.80 -16.09 5.34
C THR A 4 13.77 -17.48 4.73
N THR A 5 12.93 -17.66 3.72
CA THR A 5 12.91 -18.83 2.82
C THR A 5 13.73 -18.60 1.55
N MET A 6 14.29 -17.41 1.35
CA MET A 6 15.12 -17.11 0.18
C MET A 6 16.45 -17.89 0.23
N PRO A 7 16.85 -18.55 -0.87
CA PRO A 7 18.13 -19.25 -0.93
C PRO A 7 19.32 -18.29 -0.98
N ASP A 8 19.18 -17.14 -1.64
CA ASP A 8 20.22 -16.11 -1.70
C ASP A 8 20.17 -15.20 -0.46
N ILE A 9 21.08 -15.46 0.48
CA ILE A 9 21.21 -14.72 1.73
C ILE A 9 21.63 -13.25 1.50
N SER A 10 22.42 -12.97 0.46
CA SER A 10 22.87 -11.59 0.16
C SER A 10 21.70 -10.73 -0.28
N ASN A 11 20.90 -11.26 -1.20
CA ASN A 11 19.68 -10.61 -1.64
C ASN A 11 18.66 -10.48 -0.49
N ALA A 12 18.51 -11.54 0.34
CA ALA A 12 17.64 -11.49 1.51
C ALA A 12 18.04 -10.40 2.51
N ARG A 13 19.34 -10.16 2.73
CA ARG A 13 19.82 -9.04 3.57
C ARG A 13 19.49 -7.69 2.97
N THR A 14 19.67 -7.53 1.66
CA THR A 14 19.34 -6.29 0.95
C THR A 14 17.85 -5.95 1.09
N ILE A 15 16.98 -6.95 0.88
CA ILE A 15 15.54 -6.81 1.10
C ILE A 15 15.24 -6.48 2.57
N ALA A 16 15.87 -7.18 3.52
CA ALA A 16 15.67 -6.93 4.94
C ALA A 16 15.94 -5.47 5.32
N PHE A 17 17.03 -4.87 4.81
CA PHE A 17 17.33 -3.45 5.04
C PHE A 17 16.27 -2.52 4.45
N ALA A 18 15.77 -2.82 3.25
CA ALA A 18 14.69 -2.04 2.61
C ALA A 18 13.35 -2.15 3.37
N THR A 19 13.07 -3.30 3.98
CA THR A 19 11.81 -3.57 4.71
C THR A 19 11.79 -3.02 6.13
N ASP A 20 12.94 -2.57 6.64
CA ASP A 20 13.00 -1.89 7.93
C ASP A 20 12.18 -0.58 7.88
N LEU A 21 11.71 -0.14 9.03
CA LEU A 21 11.05 1.15 9.16
C LEU A 21 12.13 2.23 9.31
N GLN A 22 12.67 2.66 8.17
CA GLN A 22 13.75 3.66 8.12
C GLN A 22 13.30 5.05 8.61
N ASP A 23 11.99 5.29 8.62
CA ASP A 23 11.41 6.52 9.12
C ASP A 23 11.31 6.53 10.65
N GLN A 24 11.75 7.61 11.28
CA GLN A 24 11.73 7.73 12.73
C GLN A 24 10.32 8.06 13.21
N ALA A 25 9.64 7.05 13.77
CA ALA A 25 8.37 7.23 14.45
C ALA A 25 8.48 8.17 15.67
N GLY A 26 9.67 8.35 16.28
CA GLY A 26 9.92 9.44 17.25
C GLY A 26 8.95 9.51 18.44
N GLY A 27 8.54 8.36 19.00
CA GLY A 27 7.56 8.30 20.10
C GLY A 27 6.10 8.48 19.66
N VAL A 28 5.83 8.63 18.37
CA VAL A 28 4.47 8.64 17.81
C VAL A 28 3.84 7.27 18.00
N ALA A 29 2.64 7.24 18.58
CA ALA A 29 1.83 6.05 18.63
C ALA A 29 1.24 5.77 17.24
N TRP A 30 1.43 4.55 16.75
CA TRP A 30 0.88 4.06 15.50
C TRP A 30 0.48 2.59 15.64
N LYS A 31 -0.36 2.12 14.73
CA LYS A 31 -0.93 0.78 14.69
C LYS A 31 -0.22 -0.05 13.61
N PRO A 32 -0.27 -1.39 13.68
CA PRO A 32 0.24 -2.21 12.60
C PRO A 32 -0.30 -1.76 11.25
N SER A 33 0.58 -1.59 10.27
CA SER A 33 0.24 -1.00 8.97
C SER A 33 0.76 -1.85 7.84
N ILE A 34 -0.05 -1.99 6.79
CA ILE A 34 0.37 -2.62 5.54
C ILE A 34 1.31 -1.67 4.79
N ARG A 35 2.37 -2.22 4.22
CA ARG A 35 3.30 -1.51 3.34
C ARG A 35 3.56 -2.35 2.10
N GLY A 36 3.87 -1.70 0.98
CA GLY A 36 4.30 -2.41 -0.20
C GLY A 36 4.97 -1.53 -1.24
N PHE A 37 5.98 -2.10 -1.89
CA PHE A 37 6.80 -1.46 -2.91
C PHE A 37 7.66 -2.50 -3.64
N ILE A 38 8.22 -2.13 -4.79
CA ILE A 38 9.18 -2.96 -5.54
C ILE A 38 10.59 -2.82 -4.99
N GLN A 39 11.28 -3.95 -4.82
CA GLN A 39 12.71 -4.02 -4.55
C GLN A 39 13.34 -5.13 -5.42
N GLY A 40 14.18 -4.73 -6.38
CA GLY A 40 14.76 -5.66 -7.35
C GLY A 40 13.66 -6.38 -8.15
N ASP A 41 13.73 -7.71 -8.19
CA ASP A 41 12.78 -8.57 -8.92
C ASP A 41 11.54 -8.96 -8.10
N PHE A 42 11.32 -8.33 -6.96
CA PHE A 42 10.20 -8.64 -6.06
C PHE A 42 9.33 -7.42 -5.78
N PHE A 43 8.03 -7.64 -5.77
CA PHE A 43 7.09 -6.82 -5.02
C PHE A 43 7.03 -7.33 -3.60
N LEU A 44 7.31 -6.42 -2.66
CA LEU A 44 7.26 -6.70 -1.25
C LEU A 44 5.90 -6.25 -0.74
N LEU A 45 5.14 -7.17 -0.14
CA LEU A 45 3.95 -6.84 0.61
C LEU A 45 4.20 -7.21 2.06
N MET A 46 4.09 -6.26 2.97
CA MET A 46 4.45 -6.49 4.37
C MET A 46 3.46 -5.86 5.33
N LYS A 47 3.41 -6.44 6.55
CA LYS A 47 2.77 -5.80 7.70
C LYS A 47 3.84 -5.47 8.72
N THR A 48 3.93 -4.19 9.07
CA THR A 48 4.92 -3.67 10.01
C THR A 48 4.21 -3.30 11.31
N PHE A 49 4.81 -3.70 12.43
CA PHE A 49 4.30 -3.54 13.78
C PHE A 49 5.28 -2.72 14.62
N PRO A 50 4.80 -1.86 15.54
CA PRO A 50 5.66 -1.38 16.62
C PRO A 50 6.05 -2.57 17.52
N ASP A 51 7.35 -2.84 17.65
CA ASP A 51 7.83 -3.95 18.49
C ASP A 51 7.89 -3.48 19.95
N LYS A 52 6.92 -3.97 20.75
CA LYS A 52 6.79 -3.67 22.19
C LYS A 52 7.31 -4.81 23.07
N SER A 53 8.08 -5.74 22.51
CA SER A 53 8.67 -6.83 23.31
C SER A 53 9.57 -6.26 24.41
N PRO A 54 9.60 -6.84 25.62
CA PRO A 54 10.36 -6.30 26.75
C PRO A 54 11.87 -6.18 26.46
N ASP A 55 12.41 -7.06 25.63
CA ASP A 55 13.84 -7.11 25.29
C ASP A 55 14.21 -6.20 24.10
N VAL A 56 13.25 -5.44 23.56
CA VAL A 56 13.44 -4.63 22.36
C VAL A 56 13.39 -3.15 22.72
N ARG A 57 14.41 -2.40 22.29
CA ARG A 57 14.47 -0.95 22.52
C ARG A 57 13.22 -0.27 21.95
N PRO A 58 12.62 0.70 22.66
CA PRO A 58 11.51 1.48 22.14
C PRO A 58 11.79 2.08 20.76
N GLY A 59 10.79 2.06 19.88
CA GLY A 59 10.88 2.60 18.53
C GLY A 59 11.36 1.61 17.46
N ARG A 60 11.65 0.35 17.83
CA ARG A 60 11.89 -0.71 16.84
C ARG A 60 10.59 -1.18 16.21
N ALA A 61 10.72 -1.71 15.00
CA ALA A 61 9.62 -2.30 14.25
C ALA A 61 9.90 -3.78 13.98
N TYR A 62 8.82 -4.55 13.89
CA TYR A 62 8.83 -5.91 13.37
C TYR A 62 8.07 -5.90 12.03
N SER A 63 8.64 -6.51 10.99
CA SER A 63 7.99 -6.62 9.68
C SER A 63 7.88 -8.08 9.29
N HIS A 64 6.68 -8.50 8.89
CA HIS A 64 6.47 -9.78 8.20
C HIS A 64 6.26 -9.49 6.71
N VAL A 65 7.02 -10.14 5.84
CA VAL A 65 7.14 -9.78 4.42
C VAL A 65 6.79 -10.96 3.53
N LEU A 66 5.83 -10.76 2.63
CA LEU A 66 5.55 -11.63 1.50
C LEU A 66 6.37 -11.15 0.30
N LEU A 67 7.07 -12.10 -0.32
CA LEU A 67 7.87 -11.87 -1.52
C LEU A 67 7.09 -12.37 -2.73
N ILE A 68 6.71 -11.44 -3.61
CA ILE A 68 5.96 -11.73 -4.82
C ILE A 68 6.87 -11.43 -6.00
N ALA A 69 7.06 -12.38 -6.92
CA ALA A 69 7.88 -12.12 -8.09
C ALA A 69 7.26 -10.98 -8.92
N LYS A 70 8.09 -10.05 -9.38
CA LYS A 70 7.63 -8.85 -10.09
C LYS A 70 6.74 -9.16 -11.30
N LYS A 71 7.09 -10.21 -12.04
CA LYS A 71 6.34 -10.70 -13.20
C LYS A 71 4.90 -11.14 -12.88
N ASP A 72 4.60 -11.47 -11.63
CA ASP A 72 3.30 -12.01 -11.22
C ASP A 72 2.35 -10.91 -10.70
N ILE A 73 2.83 -9.67 -10.51
CA ILE A 73 2.06 -8.55 -9.94
C ILE A 73 0.78 -8.28 -10.72
N ASP A 74 0.86 -8.26 -12.05
CA ASP A 74 -0.28 -7.91 -12.89
C ASP A 74 -1.40 -8.95 -12.79
N SER A 75 -1.06 -10.20 -12.47
CA SER A 75 -2.05 -11.26 -12.27
C SER A 75 -2.89 -11.05 -11.00
N ILE A 76 -2.39 -10.27 -10.03
CA ILE A 76 -3.06 -10.00 -8.76
C ILE A 76 -4.14 -8.94 -8.97
N VAL A 77 -5.38 -9.42 -9.10
CA VAL A 77 -6.55 -8.54 -9.27
C VAL A 77 -6.91 -7.86 -7.95
N ASP A 78 -6.80 -8.60 -6.85
CA ASP A 78 -7.15 -8.15 -5.52
C ASP A 78 -5.97 -8.39 -4.58
N ILE A 79 -5.22 -7.33 -4.24
CA ILE A 79 -4.07 -7.43 -3.33
C ILE A 79 -4.48 -7.83 -1.91
N SER A 80 -5.73 -7.58 -1.52
CA SER A 80 -6.17 -7.86 -0.16
C SER A 80 -6.41 -9.34 0.10
N SER A 81 -6.52 -10.17 -0.94
CA SER A 81 -6.52 -11.63 -0.79
C SER A 81 -5.19 -12.16 -0.24
N LEU A 82 -4.11 -11.36 -0.31
CA LEU A 82 -2.83 -11.68 0.31
C LEU A 82 -2.74 -11.29 1.79
N PHE A 83 -3.61 -10.40 2.28
CA PHE A 83 -3.54 -9.92 3.67
C PHE A 83 -3.78 -11.03 4.69
N LYS A 84 -4.51 -12.08 4.32
CA LYS A 84 -4.73 -13.28 5.16
C LYS A 84 -3.45 -14.05 5.49
N TYR A 85 -2.38 -13.88 4.71
CA TYR A 85 -1.08 -14.49 4.96
C TYR A 85 -0.17 -13.60 5.82
N LEU A 86 -0.57 -12.37 6.10
CA LEU A 86 0.13 -11.50 7.03
C LEU A 86 -0.41 -11.75 8.44
N PRO A 87 0.45 -11.84 9.47
CA PRO A 87 0.00 -12.07 10.83
C PRO A 87 -0.80 -10.88 11.34
N ASN A 88 -1.69 -11.11 12.32
CA ASN A 88 -2.44 -10.03 12.97
C ASN A 88 -1.69 -9.38 14.13
N GLU A 89 -0.67 -10.06 14.64
CA GLU A 89 0.17 -9.63 15.75
C GLU A 89 1.63 -10.04 15.52
N VAL A 90 2.54 -9.59 16.39
CA VAL A 90 3.95 -9.96 16.31
C VAL A 90 4.10 -11.42 16.72
N ASP A 91 4.40 -12.29 15.76
CA ASP A 91 4.78 -13.68 15.99
C ASP A 91 6.21 -13.92 15.45
N LYS A 92 7.16 -14.08 16.38
CA LYS A 92 8.59 -14.35 16.09
C LYS A 92 8.90 -15.85 16.00
N SER A 93 7.90 -16.70 16.26
CA SER A 93 8.00 -18.16 16.21
C SER A 93 7.45 -18.77 14.92
N ILE A 94 6.89 -17.93 14.04
CA ILE A 94 6.27 -18.36 12.79
C ILE A 94 7.25 -19.15 11.92
N SER A 95 6.80 -20.33 11.48
CA SER A 95 7.55 -21.12 10.49
C SER A 95 7.28 -20.57 9.09
N LEU A 96 8.35 -20.26 8.36
CA LEU A 96 8.24 -19.71 7.01
C LEU A 96 8.28 -20.83 5.98
N ALA A 97 7.32 -20.80 5.05
CA ALA A 97 7.26 -21.69 3.90
C ALA A 97 6.77 -20.94 2.66
N PRO A 98 7.17 -21.35 1.45
CA PRO A 98 6.55 -20.86 0.22
C PRO A 98 5.03 -21.07 0.23
N LEU A 99 4.30 -20.08 -0.26
CA LEU A 99 2.83 -20.09 -0.27
C LEU A 99 2.30 -20.42 -1.66
N ASN A 100 1.26 -21.25 -1.72
CA ASN A 100 0.46 -21.44 -2.93
C ASN A 100 -0.68 -20.40 -2.92
N PHE A 101 -0.72 -19.57 -3.96
CA PHE A 101 -1.68 -18.47 -4.07
C PHE A 101 -2.42 -18.52 -5.40
N ASN A 102 -3.74 -18.31 -5.37
CA ASN A 102 -4.54 -18.16 -6.57
C ASN A 102 -4.74 -16.66 -6.87
N PRO A 103 -4.16 -16.12 -7.94
CA PRO A 103 -4.23 -14.69 -8.26
C PRO A 103 -5.63 -14.17 -8.60
N LYS A 104 -6.57 -15.08 -8.88
CA LYS A 104 -7.98 -14.77 -9.13
C LYS A 104 -8.83 -14.79 -7.86
N GLU A 105 -8.25 -15.13 -6.72
CA GLU A 105 -8.94 -15.06 -5.43
C GLU A 105 -9.27 -13.60 -5.09
N VAL A 106 -10.54 -13.34 -4.82
CA VAL A 106 -11.05 -12.03 -4.41
C VAL A 106 -11.38 -12.14 -2.93
N SER A 107 -10.91 -11.19 -2.13
CA SER A 107 -11.23 -11.14 -0.72
C SER A 107 -12.62 -10.53 -0.51
N GLY A 108 -13.28 -10.91 0.57
CA GLY A 108 -14.53 -10.32 1.01
C GLY A 108 -14.36 -9.08 1.89
N ILE A 109 -13.28 -8.28 1.76
CA ILE A 109 -13.10 -7.11 2.62
C ILE A 109 -14.32 -6.18 2.51
N THR A 110 -14.98 -5.98 3.65
CA THR A 110 -16.12 -5.07 3.77
C THR A 110 -15.67 -3.63 3.64
N ILE A 111 -16.36 -2.87 2.78
CA ILE A 111 -16.17 -1.43 2.63
C ILE A 111 -17.12 -0.71 3.60
N PRO A 112 -16.62 0.08 4.56
CA PRO A 112 -17.47 0.81 5.50
C PRO A 112 -18.35 1.87 4.83
N ASN A 113 -19.43 2.25 5.50
CA ASN A 113 -20.26 3.39 5.09
C ASN A 113 -19.43 4.69 5.14
N GLY A 114 -19.64 5.59 4.18
CA GLY A 114 -18.90 6.86 4.08
C GLY A 114 -17.48 6.75 3.53
N PHE A 115 -16.92 5.53 3.40
CA PHE A 115 -15.59 5.32 2.84
C PHE A 115 -15.43 5.91 1.43
N GLN A 116 -16.46 5.76 0.59
CA GLN A 116 -16.38 6.14 -0.82
C GLN A 116 -16.14 7.65 -1.01
N GLU A 117 -16.76 8.50 -0.18
CA GLU A 117 -16.64 9.95 -0.30
C GLU A 117 -15.21 10.42 0.00
N ARG A 118 -14.57 9.79 0.99
CA ARG A 118 -13.16 10.00 1.31
C ARG A 118 -12.24 9.43 0.23
N PHE A 119 -12.55 8.22 -0.26
CA PHE A 119 -11.77 7.56 -1.30
C PHE A 119 -11.83 8.31 -2.64
N ASN A 120 -12.94 8.99 -2.96
CA ASN A 120 -13.01 9.87 -4.13
C ASN A 120 -11.90 10.93 -4.12
N LYS A 121 -11.51 11.44 -2.95
CA LYS A 121 -10.39 12.39 -2.84
C LYS A 121 -9.06 11.75 -3.21
N ALA A 122 -8.88 10.45 -2.97
CA ALA A 122 -7.71 9.70 -3.44
C ALA A 122 -7.68 9.59 -4.97
N ILE A 123 -8.83 9.33 -5.59
CA ILE A 123 -8.94 9.33 -7.06
C ILE A 123 -8.63 10.71 -7.65
N HIS A 124 -9.14 11.77 -7.02
CA HIS A 124 -8.80 13.15 -7.40
C HIS A 124 -7.30 13.43 -7.29
N GLY A 125 -6.70 13.06 -6.15
CA GLY A 125 -5.26 13.19 -5.90
C GLY A 125 -4.42 12.43 -6.93
N PHE A 126 -4.87 11.25 -7.33
CA PHE A 126 -4.21 10.44 -8.35
C PHE A 126 -4.32 11.04 -9.76
N LYS A 127 -5.49 11.55 -10.14
CA LYS A 127 -5.67 12.22 -11.43
C LYS A 127 -4.87 13.50 -11.56
N LYS A 128 -4.59 14.17 -10.44
CA LYS A 128 -3.73 15.34 -10.34
C LYS A 128 -2.38 15.04 -9.69
N ALA A 129 -1.86 13.83 -9.89
CA ALA A 129 -0.64 13.39 -9.21
C ALA A 129 0.54 14.36 -9.40
N ASN A 130 0.68 14.96 -10.59
CA ASN A 130 1.71 15.96 -10.85
C ASN A 130 1.60 17.22 -9.96
N ASP A 131 0.39 17.68 -9.68
CA ASP A 131 0.15 18.84 -8.79
C ASP A 131 0.48 18.49 -7.33
N PHE A 132 0.47 17.20 -6.99
CA PHE A 132 0.64 16.68 -5.64
C PHE A 132 1.93 15.90 -5.43
N LYS A 133 2.95 16.13 -6.27
CA LYS A 133 4.27 15.45 -6.20
C LYS A 133 4.14 13.93 -6.14
N ASN A 134 3.20 13.38 -6.91
CA ASN A 134 2.83 11.97 -6.95
C ASN A 134 2.55 11.36 -5.57
N THR A 135 2.06 12.16 -4.62
CA THR A 135 1.92 11.76 -3.22
C THR A 135 0.53 12.08 -2.68
N ILE A 136 -0.16 11.02 -2.28
CA ILE A 136 -1.47 11.05 -1.66
C ILE A 136 -1.30 10.53 -0.23
N ILE A 137 -1.77 11.32 0.74
CA ILE A 137 -1.62 11.05 2.17
C ILE A 137 -2.98 10.82 2.80
N TRP A 138 -3.23 9.57 3.18
CA TRP A 138 -4.39 9.15 3.95
C TRP A 138 -4.15 9.42 5.44
N VAL A 139 -4.68 10.54 5.94
CA VAL A 139 -4.44 11.00 7.32
C VAL A 139 -5.26 10.17 8.31
N GLY A 140 -4.57 9.56 9.27
CA GLY A 140 -5.12 8.55 10.15
C GLY A 140 -5.15 7.16 9.50
N GLU A 141 -4.96 6.12 10.31
CA GLU A 141 -4.77 4.74 9.82
C GLU A 141 -6.09 4.02 9.55
N GLU A 142 -7.21 4.63 9.92
CA GLU A 142 -8.55 4.06 9.77
C GLU A 142 -8.88 3.83 8.30
N ASN A 143 -9.30 2.60 7.97
CA ASN A 143 -9.70 2.16 6.63
C ASN A 143 -8.60 2.23 5.56
N PHE A 144 -7.33 2.36 5.95
CA PHE A 144 -6.22 2.45 4.99
C PHE A 144 -6.05 1.17 4.16
N GLU A 145 -6.26 -0.02 4.75
CA GLU A 145 -6.18 -1.29 4.01
C GLU A 145 -7.23 -1.38 2.89
N GLN A 146 -8.46 -0.94 3.17
CA GLN A 146 -9.56 -0.82 2.19
C GLN A 146 -9.20 0.20 1.10
N ALA A 147 -8.55 1.29 1.48
CA ALA A 147 -8.08 2.29 0.54
C ALA A 147 -7.01 1.73 -0.39
N VAL A 148 -6.03 0.99 0.13
CA VAL A 148 -4.98 0.35 -0.69
C VAL A 148 -5.59 -0.67 -1.65
N LEU A 149 -6.54 -1.49 -1.18
CA LEU A 149 -7.29 -2.41 -2.03
C LEU A 149 -7.96 -1.69 -3.20
N LYS A 150 -8.75 -0.66 -2.91
CA LYS A 150 -9.48 0.08 -3.94
C LYS A 150 -8.55 0.81 -4.88
N PHE A 151 -7.46 1.37 -4.36
CA PHE A 151 -6.44 2.02 -5.15
C PHE A 151 -5.78 1.02 -6.11
N TRP A 152 -5.36 -0.15 -5.61
CA TRP A 152 -4.76 -1.22 -6.41
C TRP A 152 -5.62 -1.63 -7.60
N GLN A 153 -6.94 -1.73 -7.42
CA GLN A 153 -7.89 -2.11 -8.48
C GLN A 153 -8.01 -1.07 -9.60
N VAL A 154 -7.58 0.17 -9.35
CA VAL A 154 -7.65 1.28 -10.31
C VAL A 154 -6.35 1.39 -11.13
N LEU A 155 -5.24 0.86 -10.61
CA LEU A 155 -3.92 0.98 -11.25
C LEU A 155 -3.73 0.01 -12.41
N SER A 156 -3.09 0.52 -13.46
CA SER A 156 -2.48 -0.29 -14.53
C SER A 156 -1.28 -1.09 -14.02
N ALA A 157 -0.80 -2.04 -14.83
CA ALA A 157 0.39 -2.84 -14.51
C ALA A 157 1.62 -1.97 -14.18
N SER A 158 1.92 -0.97 -15.02
CA SER A 158 3.05 -0.06 -14.80
C SER A 158 2.89 0.80 -13.55
N GLU A 159 1.67 1.20 -13.21
CA GLU A 159 1.42 1.98 -12.01
C GLU A 159 1.55 1.13 -10.74
N LYS A 160 1.13 -0.15 -10.77
CA LYS A 160 1.37 -1.10 -9.67
C LYS A 160 2.85 -1.29 -9.41
N GLU A 161 3.68 -1.36 -10.45
CA GLU A 161 5.14 -1.44 -10.30
C GLU A 161 5.77 -0.16 -9.71
N ASN A 162 5.14 0.99 -9.93
CA ASN A 162 5.62 2.25 -9.37
C ASN A 162 4.97 2.64 -8.04
N LEU A 163 4.03 1.84 -7.55
CA LEU A 163 3.30 2.09 -6.32
C LEU A 163 4.20 1.86 -5.09
N ASN A 164 4.20 2.84 -4.20
CA ASN A 164 4.68 2.73 -2.84
C ASN A 164 3.53 3.09 -1.89
N PHE A 165 3.16 2.17 -1.01
CA PHE A 165 2.20 2.44 0.06
C PHE A 165 2.74 2.00 1.41
N GLY A 166 2.26 2.65 2.45
CA GLY A 166 2.72 2.38 3.80
C GLY A 166 2.53 3.54 4.75
N ILE A 167 2.94 3.31 6.00
CA ILE A 167 2.99 4.36 7.01
C ILE A 167 4.30 5.16 6.93
N TYR A 168 4.17 6.49 7.02
CA TYR A 168 5.26 7.45 7.08
C TYR A 168 4.98 8.49 8.18
N PHE A 169 6.05 9.01 8.76
CA PHE A 169 6.08 9.94 9.89
C PHE A 169 6.79 11.25 9.57
N ASN A 170 7.61 11.29 8.51
CA ASN A 170 8.32 12.48 8.07
C ASN A 170 8.34 12.60 6.54
N VAL A 171 8.23 13.83 6.05
CA VAL A 171 8.19 14.14 4.60
C VAL A 171 9.47 13.71 3.87
N VAL A 172 10.62 13.76 4.54
CA VAL A 172 11.93 13.43 3.97
C VAL A 172 12.12 11.93 3.71
N ALA A 173 11.28 11.09 4.33
CA ALA A 173 11.33 9.65 4.13
C ALA A 173 10.50 9.19 2.92
N ILE A 174 9.64 10.06 2.38
CA ILE A 174 8.79 9.74 1.23
C ILE A 174 9.68 9.60 0.00
N PRO A 175 9.64 8.46 -0.72
CA PRO A 175 10.51 8.25 -1.87
C PRO A 175 10.07 9.10 -3.06
N ASP A 176 11.03 9.77 -3.70
CA ASP A 176 10.83 10.50 -4.94
C ASP A 176 10.64 9.56 -6.14
N GLY A 177 9.97 10.05 -7.19
CA GLY A 177 9.77 9.30 -8.45
C GLY A 177 8.80 8.12 -8.37
N LYS A 178 8.19 7.88 -7.21
CA LYS A 178 7.18 6.84 -6.98
C LYS A 178 5.76 7.41 -6.98
N LEU A 179 4.78 6.54 -7.23
CA LEU A 179 3.39 6.82 -6.90
C LEU A 179 3.19 6.48 -5.42
N ASN A 180 3.17 7.50 -4.57
CA ASN A 180 3.06 7.33 -3.13
C ASN A 180 1.59 7.40 -2.69
N PHE A 181 1.09 6.29 -2.16
CA PHE A 181 -0.19 6.23 -1.47
C PHE A 181 0.02 5.83 -0.01
N ILE A 182 0.25 6.82 0.82
CA ILE A 182 0.78 6.61 2.17
C ILE A 182 -0.24 6.98 3.24
N THR A 183 -0.01 6.52 4.47
CA THR A 183 -0.76 6.97 5.65
C THR A 183 0.18 7.57 6.69
N THR A 184 -0.37 8.44 7.53
CA THR A 184 0.31 9.03 8.68
C THR A 184 -0.66 9.11 9.85
N PRO A 185 -0.22 8.91 11.10
CA PRO A 185 -1.04 9.21 12.27
C PRO A 185 -1.54 10.67 12.27
N GLU A 186 -2.80 10.88 12.70
CA GLU A 186 -3.46 12.20 12.64
C GLU A 186 -2.74 13.25 13.48
N ASN A 187 -2.18 12.85 14.62
CA ASN A 187 -1.49 13.74 15.56
C ASN A 187 -0.19 14.35 15.02
N ILE A 188 0.31 13.86 13.87
CA ILE A 188 1.50 14.41 13.21
C ILE A 188 1.23 14.92 11.79
N GLU A 189 -0.04 15.07 11.40
CA GLU A 189 -0.44 15.59 10.09
C GLU A 189 0.24 16.93 9.76
N SER A 190 0.45 17.78 10.77
CA SER A 190 1.06 19.11 10.61
C SER A 190 2.42 19.09 9.92
N LYS A 191 3.18 17.99 10.03
CA LYS A 191 4.46 17.80 9.33
C LYS A 191 4.32 17.76 7.81
N PHE A 192 3.15 17.43 7.29
CA PHE A 192 2.90 17.19 5.86
C PHE A 192 2.17 18.34 5.15
N LEU A 193 1.58 19.29 5.89
CA LEU A 193 0.74 20.37 5.34
C LEU A 193 1.44 21.21 4.26
N ASN A 194 2.73 21.51 4.45
CA ASN A 194 3.50 22.36 3.54
C ASN A 194 4.28 21.55 2.48
N GLY A 195 4.01 20.24 2.38
CA GLY A 195 4.71 19.35 1.46
C GLY A 195 4.25 19.48 0.00
N GLY A 196 3.09 20.09 -0.25
CA GLY A 196 2.46 20.11 -1.57
C GLY A 196 1.86 18.74 -1.95
N PHE A 197 1.37 17.99 -0.97
CA PHE A 197 0.79 16.65 -1.16
C PHE A 197 -0.74 16.70 -1.18
N CYS A 198 -1.38 15.64 -1.67
CA CYS A 198 -2.82 15.48 -1.56
C CYS A 198 -3.17 14.89 -0.18
N LEU A 199 -3.51 15.73 0.80
CA LEU A 199 -3.94 15.27 2.13
C LEU A 199 -5.43 14.91 2.16
N ILE A 200 -5.74 13.72 2.67
CA ILE A 200 -7.09 13.17 2.81
C ILE A 200 -7.38 12.90 4.29
N ARG A 201 -8.06 13.84 4.93
CA ARG A 201 -8.51 13.74 6.33
C ARG A 201 -9.71 12.81 6.46
N ARG A 202 -9.98 12.38 7.69
CA ARG A 202 -11.03 11.40 8.02
C ARG A 202 -12.41 11.77 7.49
N ASN A 203 -12.78 13.04 7.59
CA ASN A 203 -14.09 13.54 7.21
C ASN A 203 -14.07 14.30 5.87
N ASP A 204 -12.97 14.20 5.11
CA ASP A 204 -12.91 14.83 3.80
C ASP A 204 -13.87 14.12 2.86
N THR A 205 -14.62 14.92 2.11
CA THR A 205 -15.49 14.45 1.04
C THR A 205 -15.05 15.06 -0.29
N GLN A 206 -15.18 14.30 -1.37
CA GLN A 206 -14.93 14.80 -2.71
C GLN A 206 -16.06 14.35 -3.65
N ILE A 207 -16.71 15.33 -4.26
CA ILE A 207 -17.62 15.09 -5.37
C ILE A 207 -16.78 15.08 -6.65
N LEU A 208 -16.82 13.97 -7.38
CA LEU A 208 -16.11 13.81 -8.64
C LEU A 208 -17.01 14.32 -9.76
N THR A 209 -16.59 15.38 -10.43
CA THR A 209 -17.31 15.97 -11.56
C THR A 209 -16.73 15.52 -12.90
N ASP A 210 -15.46 15.14 -12.93
CA ASP A 210 -14.80 14.63 -14.13
C ASP A 210 -15.22 13.18 -14.43
N ILE A 211 -15.51 12.89 -15.71
CA ILE A 211 -15.99 11.58 -16.15
C ILE A 211 -14.92 10.51 -15.91
N SER A 212 -13.64 10.83 -16.13
CA SER A 212 -12.57 9.86 -15.93
C SER A 212 -12.40 9.53 -14.44
N GLU A 213 -12.50 10.53 -13.56
CA GLU A 213 -12.52 10.31 -12.10
C GLU A 213 -13.71 9.43 -11.67
N GLN A 214 -14.93 9.76 -12.12
CA GLN A 214 -16.13 8.97 -11.81
C GLN A 214 -16.01 7.53 -12.28
N PHE A 215 -15.38 7.32 -13.43
CA PHE A 215 -15.16 6.00 -14.00
C PHE A 215 -14.20 5.16 -13.13
N LEU A 216 -13.05 5.74 -12.75
CA LEU A 216 -12.08 5.08 -11.87
C LEU A 216 -12.70 4.75 -10.49
N ALA A 217 -13.44 5.68 -9.92
CA ALA A 217 -14.08 5.49 -8.61
C ALA A 217 -15.13 4.37 -8.58
N ARG A 218 -15.78 4.08 -9.72
CA ARG A 218 -16.84 3.05 -9.82
C ARG A 218 -16.31 1.64 -10.10
N GLY A 219 -15.02 1.46 -10.37
CA GLY A 219 -14.36 0.15 -10.46
C GLY A 219 -14.90 -0.80 -11.54
N LYS A 220 -15.68 -0.32 -12.51
CA LYS A 220 -16.19 -1.15 -13.62
C LYS A 220 -15.37 -0.90 -14.88
N CYS A 221 -14.26 -1.62 -15.02
CA CYS A 221 -13.83 -2.03 -16.35
C CYS A 221 -13.04 -3.34 -16.40
N ARG A 222 -13.66 -4.35 -17.03
CA ARG A 222 -12.97 -5.14 -18.05
C ARG A 222 -13.56 -4.71 -19.38
N PHE A 223 -12.81 -3.95 -20.17
CA PHE A 223 -13.07 -3.92 -21.61
C PHE A 223 -12.81 -5.34 -22.11
N LYS A 224 -13.87 -6.08 -22.41
CA LYS A 224 -13.74 -7.15 -23.40
C LYS A 224 -13.63 -6.42 -24.73
N ASP A 225 -12.46 -6.47 -25.35
CA ASP A 225 -12.31 -6.16 -26.76
C ASP A 225 -13.34 -7.00 -27.53
N LYS A 226 -14.44 -6.36 -27.94
CA LYS A 226 -15.27 -6.91 -29.00
C LYS A 226 -14.47 -6.68 -30.27
N GLY A 227 -13.85 -7.75 -30.75
CA GLY A 227 -13.29 -7.81 -32.09
C GLY A 227 -14.31 -7.26 -33.08
N ILE A 228 -13.93 -6.18 -33.73
CA ILE A 228 -14.60 -5.71 -34.94
C ILE A 228 -14.09 -6.66 -36.03
N SER A 229 -14.86 -7.72 -36.33
CA SER A 229 -14.74 -8.38 -37.62
C SER A 229 -15.35 -7.41 -38.66
N ARG A 230 -14.48 -6.76 -39.43
CA ARG A 230 -14.85 -6.33 -40.77
C ARG A 230 -14.73 -7.55 -41.66
N ASP A 231 -15.84 -7.99 -42.20
CA ASP A 231 -15.84 -8.74 -43.46
C ASP A 231 -16.89 -8.10 -44.35
N ASP A 232 -16.41 -7.69 -45.51
CA ASP A 232 -17.16 -7.31 -46.71
C ASP A 232 -17.86 -8.53 -47.34
#